data_AF-A0A969EP52-F1
#
_entry.id   AF-A0A969EP52-F1
#
_cell.length_a   1.000
_cell.length_b   1.000
_cell.length_c   1.000
_cell.angle_alpha   90.00
_cell.angle_beta   90.00
_cell.angle_gamma   90.00
#
_symmetry.space_group_name_H-M   'P 1'
#
loop_
_entity.id
_entity.type
_entity.pdbx_description
1 polymer ?
#
loop_
_entity_poly.entity_id
_entity_poly.type
_entity_poly.pdbx_seq_one_letter_code
_entity_poly.pdbx_strand_id
1 'polypeptide(L)'
;MTFFRTALARGLLGQVIGTLIGMAIVFVIRLIMGLAVFVPSSEALLGFGLDSRAAESGWALGGVFGAVAFMLMSGVTSDWIKWAKGISTPDHPHEEEGWKRYFNVSLDHKVIGIQYGVTSILIFLTAGLFA
;
A
#
# COMPACT_ATOMS: atom_id res chain seq x y z
N MET A 1 6.71 18.09 -13.23
CA MET A 1 6.08 17.39 -12.08
C MET A 1 7.18 16.72 -11.28
N THR A 2 7.09 16.75 -9.95
CA THR A 2 7.98 15.99 -9.06
C THR A 2 7.48 14.55 -8.92
N PHE A 3 8.41 13.59 -8.76
CA PHE A 3 8.10 12.16 -8.59
C PHE A 3 7.05 11.90 -7.50
N PHE A 4 7.07 12.69 -6.42
CA PHE A 4 6.13 12.59 -5.29
C PHE A 4 4.66 12.85 -5.64
N ARG A 5 4.34 13.35 -6.84
CA ARG A 5 2.95 13.55 -7.31
C ARG A 5 2.41 12.37 -8.12
N THR A 6 3.25 11.41 -8.48
CA THR A 6 2.86 10.24 -9.28
C THR A 6 1.87 9.34 -8.53
N ALA A 7 1.07 8.57 -9.25
CA ALA A 7 0.16 7.58 -8.65
C ALA A 7 0.92 6.54 -7.82
N LEU A 8 2.09 6.10 -8.29
CA LEU A 8 2.93 5.16 -7.53
C LEU A 8 3.38 5.75 -6.19
N ALA A 9 3.94 6.97 -6.19
CA ALA A 9 4.42 7.59 -4.95
C ALA A 9 3.30 7.84 -3.94
N ARG A 10 2.14 8.34 -4.41
CA ARG A 10 0.96 8.53 -3.56
C ARG A 10 0.41 7.20 -3.06
N GLY A 11 0.37 6.18 -3.92
CA GLY A 11 -0.03 4.83 -3.54
C GLY A 11 0.86 4.26 -2.42
N LEU A 12 2.18 4.30 -2.59
CA LEU A 12 3.13 3.82 -1.58
C LEU A 12 3.02 4.59 -0.25
N LEU A 13 2.84 5.90 -0.31
CA LEU A 13 2.56 6.70 0.89
C LEU A 13 1.26 6.22 1.57
N GLY A 14 0.20 6.00 0.79
CA GLY A 14 -1.06 5.46 1.28
C GLY A 14 -0.90 4.08 1.89
N GLN A 15 -0.10 3.21 1.29
CA GLN A 15 0.18 1.88 1.82
C GLN A 15 0.82 1.96 3.21
N VAL A 16 1.82 2.82 3.40
CA VAL A 16 2.46 3.01 4.71
C VAL A 16 1.44 3.49 5.74
N ILE A 17 0.65 4.52 5.39
CA ILE A 17 -0.39 5.07 6.28
C ILE A 17 -1.43 4.01 6.64
N GLY A 18 -1.96 3.29 5.65
CA GLY A 18 -2.95 2.24 5.83
C GLY A 18 -2.43 1.10 6.70
N THR A 19 -1.19 0.66 6.46
CA THR A 19 -0.55 -0.39 7.28
C THR A 19 -0.45 0.03 8.74
N LEU A 20 -0.01 1.26 9.01
CA LEU A 20 0.08 1.78 10.37
C LEU A 20 -1.30 1.88 11.03
N ILE A 21 -2.35 2.26 10.28
CA ILE A 21 -3.73 2.28 10.78
C ILE A 21 -4.19 0.85 11.13
N GLY A 22 -4.00 -0.12 10.24
CA GLY A 22 -4.38 -1.51 10.49
C GLY A 22 -3.64 -2.12 11.70
N MET A 23 -2.34 -1.85 11.83
CA MET A 23 -1.56 -2.23 13.01
C MET A 23 -2.11 -1.58 14.29
N ALA A 24 -2.41 -0.28 14.25
CA ALA A 24 -2.96 0.45 15.40
C ALA A 24 -4.30 -0.14 15.86
N ILE A 25 -5.17 -0.57 14.93
CA ILE A 25 -6.44 -1.25 15.26
C ILE A 25 -6.17 -2.52 16.06
N VAL A 26 -5.25 -3.37 15.61
CA VAL A 26 -4.87 -4.59 16.34
C VAL A 26 -4.34 -4.26 17.73
N PHE A 27 -3.47 -3.25 17.84
CA PHE A 27 -2.88 -2.86 19.12
C PHE A 27 -3.93 -2.36 20.10
N VAL A 28 -4.88 -1.53 19.65
CA VAL A 28 -6.00 -1.05 20.47
C VAL A 28 -6.85 -2.22 20.95
N ILE A 29 -7.21 -3.16 20.07
CA ILE A 29 -8.00 -4.34 20.45
C ILE A 29 -7.27 -5.16 21.52
N ARG A 30 -5.98 -5.40 21.35
CA ARG A 30 -5.17 -6.16 22.31
C ARG A 30 -5.10 -5.47 23.67
N LEU A 31 -4.90 -4.15 23.70
CA LEU A 31 -4.91 -3.38 24.94
C LEU A 31 -6.26 -3.47 25.66
N ILE A 32 -7.38 -3.41 24.91
CA ILE A 32 -8.73 -3.59 25.47
C ILE A 32 -8.91 -5.00 26.06
N MET A 33 -8.31 -6.01 25.44
CA MET A 33 -8.32 -7.40 25.91
C MET A 33 -7.35 -7.66 27.08
N GLY A 34 -6.57 -6.66 27.53
CA GLY A 34 -5.52 -6.85 28.54
C GLY A 34 -4.33 -7.67 28.04
N LEU A 35 -4.16 -7.79 26.72
CA LEU A 35 -3.04 -8.50 26.09
C LEU A 35 -1.86 -7.56 25.86
N ALA A 36 -0.64 -8.09 26.02
CA ALA A 36 0.56 -7.34 25.72
C ALA A 36 0.64 -6.98 24.22
N VAL A 37 1.03 -5.74 23.96
CA VAL A 37 1.47 -5.24 22.65
C VAL A 37 2.98 -5.11 22.62
N PHE A 38 3.57 -4.66 23.73
CA PHE A 38 5.01 -4.51 23.89
C PHE A 38 5.56 -5.52 24.89
N VAL A 39 6.73 -6.06 24.58
CA VAL A 39 7.52 -6.99 25.39
C VAL A 39 8.93 -6.41 25.60
N PRO A 40 9.64 -6.81 26.65
CA PRO A 40 11.04 -6.41 26.86
C PRO A 40 11.90 -6.72 25.62
N SER A 41 12.95 -5.93 25.40
CA SER A 41 13.82 -6.08 24.22
C SER A 41 14.51 -7.44 24.13
N SER A 42 14.64 -8.17 25.24
CA SER A 42 15.12 -9.56 25.28
C SER A 42 14.20 -10.57 24.59
N GLU A 43 12.93 -10.21 24.39
CA GLU A 43 11.89 -11.04 23.79
C GLU A 43 11.35 -10.44 22.48
N ALA A 44 11.93 -9.33 22.04
CA ALA A 44 11.45 -8.54 20.92
C ALA A 44 11.82 -9.14 19.56
N LEU A 45 10.84 -9.17 18.65
CA LEU A 45 11.11 -9.39 17.23
C LEU A 45 11.86 -8.18 16.65
N LEU A 46 13.03 -8.41 16.05
CA LEU A 46 13.89 -7.39 15.41
C LEU A 46 14.26 -6.20 16.33
N GLY A 47 14.19 -6.37 17.66
CA GLY A 47 14.55 -5.32 18.62
C GLY A 47 13.53 -4.20 18.82
N PHE A 48 12.34 -4.27 18.20
CA PHE A 48 11.32 -3.22 18.29
C PHE A 48 10.38 -3.33 19.50
N GLY A 49 10.63 -4.26 20.42
CA GLY A 49 9.82 -4.44 21.63
C GLY A 49 8.39 -4.92 21.36
N LEU A 50 8.03 -5.40 20.17
CA LEU A 50 6.67 -5.85 19.86
C LEU A 50 6.48 -7.32 20.23
N ASP A 51 5.37 -7.62 20.91
CA ASP A 51 4.91 -9.00 21.13
C ASP A 51 4.73 -9.69 19.77
N SER A 52 5.24 -10.91 19.63
CA SER A 52 5.26 -11.62 18.33
C SER A 52 3.86 -11.84 17.75
N ARG A 53 2.86 -12.11 18.59
CA ARG A 53 1.47 -12.27 18.15
C ARG A 53 0.86 -10.93 17.78
N ALA A 54 1.18 -9.86 18.50
CA ALA A 54 0.78 -8.50 18.14
C ALA A 54 1.40 -8.09 16.79
N ALA A 55 2.66 -8.43 16.56
CA ALA A 55 3.36 -8.18 15.31
C ALA A 55 2.72 -8.95 14.16
N GLU A 56 2.54 -10.28 14.28
CA GLU A 56 1.94 -11.11 13.22
C GLU A 56 0.55 -10.62 12.82
N SER A 57 -0.36 -10.49 13.79
CA SER A 57 -1.72 -10.01 13.53
C SER A 57 -1.75 -8.55 13.05
N GLY A 58 -0.85 -7.71 13.58
CA GLY A 58 -0.67 -6.32 13.16
C GLY A 58 -0.22 -6.21 11.71
N TRP A 59 0.77 -6.99 11.29
CA TRP A 59 1.22 -7.04 9.90
C TRP A 59 0.15 -7.60 8.97
N ALA A 60 -0.61 -8.60 9.41
CA ALA A 60 -1.71 -9.17 8.62
C ALA A 60 -2.82 -8.14 8.36
N LEU A 61 -3.37 -7.52 9.40
CA LEU A 61 -4.43 -6.51 9.22
C LEU A 61 -3.88 -5.23 8.60
N GLY A 62 -2.66 -4.84 8.99
CA GLY A 62 -1.91 -3.76 8.38
C GLY A 62 -1.78 -3.94 6.88
N GLY A 63 -1.39 -5.12 6.40
CA GLY A 63 -1.28 -5.42 4.97
C GLY A 63 -2.59 -5.20 4.21
N VAL A 64 -3.73 -5.60 4.79
CA VAL A 64 -5.06 -5.38 4.20
C VAL A 64 -5.37 -3.89 4.09
N PHE A 65 -5.24 -3.14 5.21
CA PHE A 65 -5.49 -1.69 5.20
C PHE A 65 -4.51 -0.93 4.30
N GLY A 66 -3.25 -1.37 4.26
CA GLY A 66 -2.22 -0.84 3.37
C GLY A 66 -2.57 -1.03 1.90
N ALA A 67 -3.03 -2.22 1.50
CA ALA A 67 -3.45 -2.48 0.12
C ALA A 67 -4.64 -1.61 -0.28
N VAL A 68 -5.66 -1.49 0.59
CA VAL A 68 -6.82 -0.62 0.34
C VAL A 68 -6.38 0.84 0.24
N ALA A 69 -5.57 1.33 1.18
CA ALA A 69 -5.07 2.70 1.16
C ALA A 69 -4.20 3.01 -0.07
N PHE A 70 -3.40 2.04 -0.55
CA PHE A 70 -2.66 2.15 -1.82
C PHE A 70 -3.62 2.39 -3.00
N MET A 71 -4.67 1.57 -3.10
CA MET A 71 -5.66 1.71 -4.19
C MET A 71 -6.41 3.05 -4.13
N LEU A 72 -6.71 3.54 -2.93
CA LEU A 72 -7.35 4.85 -2.75
C LEU A 72 -6.40 5.99 -3.12
N MET A 73 -5.18 5.99 -2.58
CA MET A 73 -4.24 7.10 -2.74
C MET A 73 -3.52 7.13 -4.09
N SER A 74 -3.35 5.99 -4.77
CA SER A 74 -2.90 5.97 -6.17
C SER A 74 -3.91 6.64 -7.09
N GLY A 75 -5.21 6.56 -6.75
CA GLY A 75 -6.30 7.11 -7.54
C GLY A 75 -6.87 6.13 -8.56
N VAL A 76 -6.45 4.86 -8.57
CA VAL A 76 -6.99 3.83 -9.48
C VAL A 76 -8.49 3.59 -9.24
N THR A 77 -8.97 3.86 -8.04
CA THR A 77 -10.40 3.75 -7.66
C THR A 77 -11.15 5.09 -7.74
N SER A 78 -10.51 6.17 -8.19
CA SER A 78 -11.10 7.52 -8.11
C SER A 78 -12.40 7.66 -8.90
N ASP A 79 -12.48 7.07 -10.09
CA ASP A 79 -13.68 7.12 -10.91
C ASP A 79 -14.80 6.25 -10.35
N TRP A 80 -14.47 5.07 -9.80
CA TRP A 80 -15.44 4.23 -9.08
C TRP A 80 -16.06 4.96 -7.89
N ILE A 81 -15.25 5.72 -7.14
CA ILE A 81 -15.74 6.54 -6.01
C ILE A 81 -16.64 7.68 -6.49
N LYS A 82 -16.33 8.29 -7.65
CA LYS A 82 -17.20 9.31 -8.26
C LYS A 82 -18.53 8.71 -8.70
N TRP A 83 -18.50 7.56 -9.37
CA TRP A 83 -19.71 6.84 -9.81
C TRP A 83 -20.60 6.43 -8.64
N ALA A 84 -20.01 5.94 -7.54
CA ALA A 84 -20.74 5.63 -6.31
C ALA A 84 -21.44 6.85 -5.69
N LYS A 85 -20.99 8.06 -6.00
CA LYS A 85 -21.59 9.34 -5.58
C LYS A 85 -22.50 9.96 -6.65
N GLY A 86 -22.75 9.27 -7.76
CA GLY A 86 -23.53 9.79 -8.89
C GLY A 86 -22.81 10.86 -9.71
N ILE A 87 -21.49 10.96 -9.60
CA ILE A 87 -20.66 11.93 -10.34
C ILE A 87 -20.19 11.27 -11.63
N SER A 88 -20.53 11.86 -12.78
CA SER A 88 -20.03 11.40 -14.09
C SER A 88 -18.54 11.67 -14.27
N THR A 89 -17.87 10.81 -15.01
CA THR A 89 -16.46 10.97 -15.39
C THR A 89 -16.33 11.01 -16.92
N PRO A 90 -15.24 11.54 -17.49
CA PRO A 90 -15.02 11.51 -18.93
C PRO A 90 -15.00 10.09 -19.48
N ASP A 91 -15.59 9.87 -20.66
CA ASP A 91 -15.57 8.56 -21.36
C ASP A 91 -14.14 8.17 -21.79
N HIS A 92 -13.31 9.17 -22.08
CA HIS A 92 -11.91 9.01 -22.45
C HIS A 92 -11.04 9.85 -21.51
N PRO A 93 -10.55 9.25 -20.41
CA PRO A 93 -9.64 9.94 -19.50
C PRO A 93 -8.37 10.36 -20.22
N HIS A 94 -7.88 11.56 -19.92
CA HIS A 94 -6.59 12.01 -20.44
C HIS A 94 -5.48 11.14 -19.81
N GLU A 95 -4.70 10.46 -20.64
CA GLU A 95 -3.53 9.71 -20.18
C GLU A 95 -2.29 10.60 -20.09
N GLU A 96 -1.42 10.34 -19.12
CA GLU A 96 -0.12 11.02 -19.05
C GLU A 96 0.76 10.57 -20.22
N GLU A 97 1.41 11.52 -20.90
CA GLU A 97 2.31 11.19 -22.02
C GLU A 97 3.75 10.93 -21.58
N GLY A 98 4.50 10.27 -22.46
CA GLY A 98 5.93 9.99 -22.29
C GLY A 98 6.20 9.00 -21.15
N TRP A 99 7.28 9.24 -20.41
CA TRP A 99 7.76 8.31 -19.37
C TRP A 99 6.88 8.32 -18.11
N LYS A 100 6.06 9.36 -17.93
CA LYS A 100 5.24 9.55 -16.73
C LYS A 100 4.14 8.50 -16.61
N ARG A 101 3.65 7.96 -17.72
CA ARG A 101 2.62 6.91 -17.73
C ARG A 101 3.05 5.64 -17.01
N TYR A 102 4.35 5.37 -16.93
CA TYR A 102 4.87 4.20 -16.21
C TYR A 102 4.80 4.34 -14.68
N PHE A 103 4.60 5.56 -14.16
CA PHE A 103 4.46 5.82 -12.72
C PHE A 103 3.04 6.26 -12.33
N ASN A 104 2.14 6.35 -13.31
CA ASN A 104 0.75 6.76 -13.12
C ASN A 104 -0.21 5.65 -13.55
N VAL A 105 -1.47 5.79 -13.15
CA VAL A 105 -2.53 4.90 -13.64
C VAL A 105 -2.65 5.11 -15.16
N SER A 106 -2.68 4.01 -15.90
CA SER A 106 -2.90 3.98 -17.34
C SER A 106 -3.86 2.83 -17.67
N LEU A 107 -4.69 3.04 -18.69
CA LEU A 107 -5.61 2.06 -19.23
C LEU A 107 -5.05 1.39 -20.49
N ASP A 108 -3.93 1.89 -21.03
CA ASP A 108 -3.16 1.22 -22.09
C ASP A 108 -2.54 -0.09 -21.56
N HIS A 109 -3.07 -1.22 -22.04
CA HIS A 109 -2.61 -2.56 -21.68
C HIS A 109 -1.12 -2.81 -21.97
N LYS A 110 -0.50 -2.08 -22.91
CA LYS A 110 0.95 -2.17 -23.16
C LYS A 110 1.75 -1.50 -22.05
N VAL A 111 1.27 -0.35 -21.56
CA VAL A 111 1.86 0.35 -20.42
C VAL A 111 1.75 -0.50 -19.16
N ILE A 112 0.56 -1.08 -18.92
CA ILE A 112 0.32 -1.99 -17.78
C ILE A 112 1.26 -3.20 -17.86
N GLY A 113 1.44 -3.79 -19.05
CA GLY A 113 2.38 -4.89 -19.25
C GLY A 113 3.82 -4.54 -18.87
N ILE A 114 4.30 -3.34 -19.24
CA ILE A 114 5.62 -2.85 -18.85
C ILE A 114 5.72 -2.65 -17.34
N GLN A 115 4.71 -2.03 -16.72
CA GLN A 115 4.66 -1.83 -15.27
C GLN A 115 4.75 -3.17 -14.52
N TYR A 116 4.02 -4.20 -14.98
CA TYR A 116 4.08 -5.54 -14.41
C TYR A 116 5.44 -6.21 -14.61
N GLY A 117 6.02 -6.12 -15.81
CA GLY A 117 7.34 -6.66 -16.09
C GLY A 117 8.42 -6.08 -15.17
N VAL A 118 8.47 -4.75 -15.07
CA VAL A 118 9.43 -4.05 -14.19
C VAL A 118 9.20 -4.40 -12.72
N THR A 119 7.94 -4.37 -12.26
CA THR A 119 7.60 -4.69 -10.86
C THR A 119 7.99 -6.12 -10.51
N SER A 120 7.75 -7.07 -11.41
CA SER A 120 8.11 -8.48 -11.22
C SER A 120 9.62 -8.65 -11.08
N ILE A 121 10.40 -8.01 -11.97
CA ILE A 121 11.87 -8.03 -11.90
C ILE A 121 12.35 -7.48 -10.54
N LEU A 122 11.81 -6.34 -10.10
CA LEU A 122 12.19 -5.75 -8.81
C LEU A 122 11.85 -6.65 -7.62
N ILE A 123 10.69 -7.30 -7.64
CA ILE A 123 10.28 -8.26 -6.60
C ILE A 123 11.24 -9.46 -6.59
N PHE A 124 11.53 -10.06 -7.74
CA PHE A 124 12.42 -11.22 -7.82
C PHE A 124 13.86 -10.89 -7.42
N LEU A 125 14.38 -9.71 -7.83
CA LEU A 125 15.71 -9.24 -7.41
C LEU A 125 15.76 -9.02 -5.90
N THR A 126 14.72 -8.41 -5.32
CA THR A 126 14.65 -8.18 -3.87
C THR A 126 14.58 -9.51 -3.13
N ALA A 127 13.70 -10.42 -3.55
CA ALA A 127 13.59 -11.75 -2.94
C ALA A 127 14.91 -12.53 -3.04
N GLY A 128 15.57 -12.51 -4.20
CA GLY A 128 16.86 -13.16 -4.41
C GLY A 128 18.00 -12.56 -3.60
N LEU A 129 17.92 -11.28 -3.21
CA LEU A 129 18.91 -10.63 -2.34
C LEU A 129 18.81 -11.10 -0.88
N PHE A 130 17.63 -11.57 -0.44
CA PHE A 130 17.36 -12.03 0.93
C PHE A 130 17.25 -13.56 1.07
N ALA A 131 17.55 -14.32 0.01
CA ALA A 131 17.57 -15.79 0.00
C ALA A 131 18.91 -16.34 0.50
#